data_AF-A0A962SQW7-F1
#
_entry.id   AF-A0A962SQW7-F1
#
_cell.length_a   1.000
_cell.length_b   1.000
_cell.length_c   1.000
_cell.angle_alpha   90.00
_cell.angle_beta   90.00
_cell.angle_gamma   90.00
#
_symmetry.space_group_name_H-M   'P 1'
#
loop_
_entity.id
_entity.type
_entity.pdbx_description
1 polymer ?
#
loop_
_entity_poly.entity_id
_entity_poly.type
_entity_poly.pdbx_seq_one_letter_code
_entity_poly.pdbx_strand_id
1 'polypeptide(L)'
;MATGCAFGKGNIQKLNYGKFGLILIDKKTGRSVRVVPKAQVMLANKQTPFFTEYRTKGIPASQVPAAIIDPMVDKVHAMPDEQMLDIGEVQPYEWHEH
;
A
#
# COMPACT_ATOMS: atom_id res chain seq x y z
N MET A 1 4.08 2.92 -11.50
CA MET A 1 4.81 1.88 -10.71
C MET A 1 5.94 2.56 -9.96
N ALA A 2 6.04 2.40 -8.63
CA ALA A 2 6.95 3.21 -7.80
C ALA A 2 8.38 2.63 -7.64
N THR A 3 8.54 1.34 -7.33
CA THR A 3 9.85 0.77 -6.94
C THR A 3 10.58 0.02 -8.05
N GLY A 4 9.93 -0.23 -9.18
CA GLY A 4 10.46 -1.11 -10.22
C GLY A 4 10.52 -2.60 -9.80
N CYS A 5 10.07 -2.96 -8.61
CA CYS A 5 9.87 -4.35 -8.23
C CYS A 5 8.62 -4.90 -8.94
N ALA A 6 8.71 -6.11 -9.52
CA ALA A 6 7.62 -6.78 -10.22
C ALA A 6 7.74 -8.31 -10.06
N PHE A 7 6.61 -9.01 -10.07
CA PHE A 7 6.60 -10.48 -10.04
C PHE A 7 7.39 -11.10 -11.20
N GLY A 8 7.28 -10.56 -12.42
CA GLY A 8 8.02 -11.06 -13.59
C GLY A 8 9.54 -10.90 -13.51
N LYS A 9 10.04 -10.02 -12.63
CA LYS A 9 11.47 -9.85 -12.36
C LYS A 9 11.95 -10.69 -11.17
N GLY A 10 11.06 -11.45 -10.53
CA GLY A 10 11.38 -12.23 -9.33
C GLY A 10 11.78 -11.41 -8.12
N ASN A 11 11.56 -10.08 -8.13
CA ASN A 11 11.99 -9.17 -7.06
C ASN A 11 10.82 -8.60 -6.24
N ILE A 12 9.66 -9.27 -6.26
CA ILE A 12 8.57 -9.13 -5.29
C ILE A 12 8.24 -10.51 -4.73
N GLN A 13 8.13 -10.61 -3.41
CA GLN A 13 7.69 -11.80 -2.70
C GLN A 13 6.47 -11.50 -1.83
N LYS A 14 5.50 -12.42 -1.78
CA LYS A 14 4.37 -12.35 -0.85
C LYS A 14 4.67 -13.23 0.37
N LEU A 15 4.64 -12.63 1.56
CA LEU A 15 4.86 -13.34 2.82
C LEU A 15 3.57 -13.90 3.46
N ASN A 16 2.40 -13.52 2.92
CA ASN A 16 1.08 -14.03 3.33
C ASN A 16 0.71 -13.83 4.82
N TYR A 17 1.28 -12.83 5.50
CA TYR A 17 0.96 -12.52 6.91
C TYR A 17 -0.39 -11.84 7.15
N GLY A 18 -1.20 -11.64 6.11
CA GLY A 18 -2.48 -10.91 6.20
C GLY A 18 -2.33 -9.44 6.61
N LYS A 19 -1.12 -8.87 6.51
CA LYS A 19 -0.85 -7.46 6.80
C LYS A 19 -0.76 -6.68 5.49
N PHE A 20 -1.44 -5.53 5.45
CA PHE A 20 -1.29 -4.58 4.35
C PHE A 20 -0.08 -3.69 4.61
N GLY A 21 1.08 -4.13 4.16
CA GLY A 21 2.34 -3.41 4.30
C GLY A 21 3.41 -4.08 3.45
N LEU A 22 4.54 -3.42 3.32
CA LEU A 22 5.67 -3.94 2.56
C LEU A 22 6.97 -3.76 3.34
N ILE A 23 7.96 -4.56 2.97
CA ILE A 23 9.35 -4.37 3.36
C ILE A 23 10.10 -4.09 2.06
N LEU A 24 10.73 -2.92 1.97
CA LEU A 24 11.63 -2.59 0.87
C LEU A 24 13.04 -2.93 1.31
N ILE A 25 13.76 -3.70 0.48
CA ILE A 25 15.12 -4.16 0.74
C ILE A 25 16.04 -3.51 -0.30
N ASP A 26 17.03 -2.76 0.17
CA ASP A 26 18.14 -2.31 -0.64
C ASP A 26 19.27 -3.35 -0.57
N LYS A 27 19.34 -4.18 -1.62
CA LYS A 27 20.33 -5.24 -1.75
C LYS A 27 21.77 -4.72 -1.80
N LYS A 28 22.00 -3.49 -2.27
CA LYS A 28 23.34 -2.93 -2.40
C LYS A 28 23.93 -2.57 -1.04
N THR A 29 23.09 -2.05 -0.14
CA THR A 29 23.52 -1.60 1.20
C THR A 29 23.22 -2.62 2.29
N GLY A 30 22.48 -3.70 2.00
CA GLY A 30 22.10 -4.69 2.99
C GLY A 30 21.19 -4.09 4.06
N ARG A 31 20.24 -3.25 3.64
CA ARG A 31 19.32 -2.54 4.54
C ARG A 31 17.88 -2.75 4.12
N SER A 32 16.97 -2.65 5.08
CA SER A 32 15.54 -2.71 4.81
C SER A 32 14.77 -1.67 5.61
N VAL A 33 13.59 -1.33 5.11
CA VAL A 33 12.60 -0.52 5.81
C VAL A 33 11.22 -1.15 5.64
N ARG A 34 10.45 -1.18 6.72
CA ARG A 34 9.06 -1.64 6.69
C ARG A 34 8.12 -0.45 6.66
N VAL A 35 7.15 -0.48 5.76
CA VAL A 35 6.14 0.58 5.59
C VAL A 35 4.75 -0.02 5.65
N VAL A 36 3.87 0.58 6.45
CA VAL A 36 2.48 0.13 6.65
C VAL A 36 1.57 1.35 6.67
N PRO A 37 0.39 1.33 6.01
CA PRO A 37 -0.61 2.37 6.20
C PRO A 37 -1.16 2.37 7.62
N LYS A 38 -1.35 3.57 8.19
CA LYS A 38 -1.90 3.72 9.55
C LYS A 38 -3.28 3.10 9.64
N ALA A 39 -3.56 2.44 10.77
CA ALA A 39 -4.83 1.76 10.99
C ALA A 39 -6.05 2.68 10.85
N GLN A 40 -5.95 3.91 11.35
CA GLN A 40 -6.99 4.93 11.24
C GLN A 40 -7.33 5.32 9.80
N VAL A 41 -6.33 5.40 8.92
CA VAL A 41 -6.52 5.72 7.50
C VAL A 41 -7.20 4.56 6.80
N MET A 42 -6.79 3.33 7.11
CA MET A 42 -7.43 2.12 6.59
C MET A 42 -8.88 1.98 7.07
N LEU A 43 -9.18 2.34 8.33
CA LEU A 43 -10.54 2.34 8.85
C LEU A 43 -11.38 3.41 8.14
N ALA A 44 -10.87 4.63 8.00
CA ALA A 44 -11.56 5.71 7.30
C ALA A 44 -11.86 5.33 5.84
N ASN A 45 -10.91 4.68 5.14
CA ASN A 45 -11.11 4.19 3.78
C ASN A 45 -12.29 3.19 3.68
N LYS A 46 -12.45 2.30 4.66
CA LYS A 46 -13.56 1.33 4.71
C LYS A 46 -14.93 1.97 4.92
N GLN A 47 -14.98 3.20 5.44
CA GLN A 47 -16.22 3.96 5.64
C GLN A 47 -16.60 4.83 4.44
N THR A 48 -15.78 4.85 3.38
CA THR A 48 -16.06 5.64 2.18
C THR A 48 -17.24 5.07 1.39
N PRO A 49 -18.00 5.91 0.67
CA PRO A 49 -19.02 5.44 -0.28
C PRO A 49 -18.48 4.41 -1.27
N PHE A 50 -17.23 4.56 -1.75
CA PHE A 50 -16.58 3.56 -2.60
C PHE A 50 -16.61 2.17 -1.97
N PHE A 51 -16.26 2.06 -0.69
CA PHE A 51 -16.29 0.77 0.00
C PHE A 51 -17.70 0.32 0.35
N THR A 52 -18.48 1.17 1.03
CA THR A 52 -19.76 0.79 1.65
C THR A 52 -20.90 0.61 0.64
N GLU A 53 -20.89 1.36 -0.46
CA GLU A 53 -21.97 1.33 -1.45
C GLU A 53 -21.64 0.52 -2.70
N TYR A 54 -20.35 0.35 -3.03
CA TYR A 54 -19.92 -0.34 -4.26
C TYR A 54 -19.14 -1.63 -3.97
N ARG A 55 -18.00 -1.55 -3.26
CA ARG A 55 -17.12 -2.73 -3.09
C ARG A 55 -17.76 -3.85 -2.30
N THR A 56 -18.48 -3.54 -1.21
CA THR A 56 -19.23 -4.52 -0.40
C THR A 56 -20.36 -5.19 -1.18
N LYS A 57 -20.93 -4.50 -2.17
CA LYS A 57 -21.98 -5.04 -3.06
C LYS A 57 -21.43 -5.81 -4.25
N GLY A 58 -20.10 -5.99 -4.34
CA GLY A 58 -19.45 -6.71 -5.44
C GLY A 58 -19.39 -5.92 -6.75
N ILE A 59 -19.72 -4.62 -6.74
CA ILE A 59 -19.67 -3.79 -7.95
C ILE A 59 -18.20 -3.59 -8.36
N PRO A 60 -17.84 -3.84 -9.63
CA PRO A 60 -16.49 -3.60 -10.13
C PRO A 60 -16.07 -2.13 -10.02
N ALA A 61 -14.81 -1.89 -9.70
CA ALA A 61 -14.29 -0.52 -9.55
C ALA A 61 -14.42 0.32 -10.84
N SER A 62 -14.36 -0.31 -12.01
CA SER A 62 -14.53 0.35 -13.31
C SER A 62 -15.95 0.89 -13.57
N GLN A 63 -16.93 0.53 -12.74
CA GLN A 63 -18.32 0.99 -12.85
C GLN A 63 -18.66 2.06 -11.81
N VAL A 64 -17.72 2.43 -10.94
CA VAL A 64 -17.96 3.46 -9.92
C VAL A 64 -17.85 4.85 -10.58
N PRO A 65 -18.81 5.76 -10.38
CA PRO A 65 -18.75 7.09 -10.96
C PRO A 65 -17.50 7.88 -10.51
N ALA A 66 -16.87 8.58 -11.45
CA ALA A 66 -15.68 9.40 -11.18
C ALA A 66 -15.92 10.45 -10.07
N ALA A 67 -17.12 11.06 -10.05
CA ALA A 67 -17.52 12.00 -9.00
C ALA A 67 -17.45 11.44 -7.56
N ILE A 68 -17.46 10.11 -7.39
CA ILE A 68 -17.26 9.45 -6.10
C ILE A 68 -15.78 9.17 -5.84
N ILE A 69 -15.04 8.74 -6.87
CA ILE A 69 -13.64 8.30 -6.74
C ILE A 69 -12.66 9.47 -6.68
N ASP A 70 -12.81 10.44 -7.57
CA ASP A 70 -11.82 11.51 -7.78
C ASP A 70 -11.54 12.29 -6.48
N PRO A 71 -12.54 12.71 -5.67
CA PRO A 71 -12.29 13.38 -4.40
C PRO A 71 -11.49 12.52 -3.40
N MET A 72 -11.64 11.19 -3.45
CA MET A 72 -10.90 10.28 -2.58
C MET A 72 -9.46 10.12 -3.05
N VAL A 73 -9.24 10.06 -4.37
CA VAL A 73 -7.90 10.03 -4.97
C VAL A 73 -7.15 11.32 -4.63
N ASP A 74 -7.78 12.47 -4.83
CA ASP A 74 -7.20 13.78 -4.52
C ASP A 74 -6.83 13.89 -3.05
N LYS A 75 -7.69 13.38 -2.15
CA LYS A 75 -7.41 13.33 -0.72
C LYS A 75 -6.18 12.51 -0.39
N VAL A 76 -6.01 11.33 -1.01
CA VAL A 76 -4.81 10.49 -0.80
C VAL A 76 -3.58 11.17 -1.37
N HIS A 77 -3.68 11.80 -2.54
CA HIS A 77 -2.57 12.51 -3.18
C HIS A 77 -2.11 13.73 -2.38
N ALA A 78 -3.02 14.44 -1.71
CA ALA A 78 -2.72 15.60 -0.89
C ALA A 78 -2.29 15.26 0.55
N MET A 79 -2.45 14.00 0.99
CA MET A 79 -2.12 13.59 2.36
C MET A 79 -0.60 13.41 2.52
N PRO A 80 0.04 14.05 3.52
CA PRO A 80 1.44 13.80 3.82
C PRO A 80 1.70 12.34 4.21
N ASP A 81 2.87 11.82 3.83
CA ASP A 81 3.25 10.43 4.09
C ASP A 81 3.20 10.09 5.58
N GLU A 82 3.62 11.01 6.46
CA GLU A 82 3.64 10.80 7.91
C GLU A 82 2.24 10.70 8.53
N GLN A 83 1.21 11.21 7.85
CA GLN A 83 -0.19 11.08 8.26
C GLN A 83 -0.81 9.80 7.70
N MET A 84 -0.30 9.30 6.58
CA MET A 84 -0.83 8.11 5.89
C MET A 84 -0.15 6.81 6.35
N LEU A 85 1.15 6.85 6.62
CA LEU A 85 2.03 5.69 6.74
C LEU A 85 2.74 5.70 8.10
N ASP A 86 2.96 4.49 8.62
CA ASP A 86 3.96 4.19 9.62
C ASP A 86 5.19 3.66 8.89
N ILE A 87 6.24 4.49 8.83
CA ILE A 87 7.53 4.17 8.24
C ILE A 87 8.46 3.74 9.39
N GLY A 88 8.89 2.49 9.38
CA GLY A 88 9.80 1.96 10.38
C GLY A 88 11.22 2.50 10.23
N GLU A 89 12.06 2.20 11.21
CA GLU A 89 13.49 2.49 11.11
C GLU A 89 14.16 1.67 10.00
N VAL A 90 15.23 2.24 9.43
CA VAL A 90 16.10 1.50 8.52
C VAL A 90 16.96 0.55 9.34
N GLN A 91 16.87 -0.74 9.03
CA GLN A 91 17.58 -1.79 9.78
C GLN A 91 18.47 -2.61 8.85
N PRO A 92 19.59 -3.15 9.36
CA PRO A 92 20.39 -4.13 8.62
C PRO A 92 19.52 -5.32 8.18
N TYR A 93 19.76 -5.81 6.98
CA TYR A 93 19.06 -6.95 6.40
C TYR A 93 20.00 -7.79 5.55
N GLU A 94 20.14 -9.06 5.89
CA GLU A 94 20.93 -10.02 5.13
C GLU A 94 20.08 -10.58 3.99
N TRP A 95 20.43 -10.21 2.75
CA TRP A 95 19.76 -10.73 1.56
C TRP A 95 20.43 -12.01 1.08
N HIS A 96 19.63 -13.06 0.89
CA HIS A 96 20.06 -14.30 0.24
C HIS A 96 19.30 -14.46 -1.08
N GLU A 97 20.01 -14.83 -2.15
CA GLU A 97 19.35 -15.24 -3.38
C GLU A 97 18.59 -16.55 -3.17
N HIS A 98 17.41 -16.64 -3.78
CA HIS A 98 16.54 -17.81 -3.75
C HIS A 98 16.83 -18.73 -4.94
#